data_AF-A0A969EMN4-F1
#
_entry.id   AF-A0A969EMN4-F1
#
_cell.length_a   1.000
_cell.length_b   1.000
_cell.length_c   1.000
_cell.angle_alpha   90.00
_cell.angle_beta   90.00
_cell.angle_gamma   90.00
#
_symmetry.space_group_name_H-M   'P 1'
#
loop_
_entity.id
_entity.type
_entity.pdbx_description
1 polymer ?
#
loop_
_entity_poly.entity_id
_entity_poly.type
_entity_poly.pdbx_seq_one_letter_code
_entity_poly.pdbx_strand_id
1 'polypeptide(L)'
;MNAIRKFTPTWIILPVLACLGLFIGWVSFTPPAGAGNPSIPVGGAIPDIAIVPFASGLNAPVDIENAGDSRLFVVEQAGIIRIVQSNGNVLGTPFLNITARVDDGGEQGLLGLAFDPNFASNGYFYVNYTYCTISSCPDFGNTPNLYTRISRFSVTGDPNVADANSEVVLLSVQQPYGNHNAGDLAFGPDGYLYIGMGDGGSGGDPGNRAQTSNVLLGKMLRIDVDGGGNSPDCGSGPYTIPADNPFIGAANTCDEIWHFGLRNPWRFSFDRQTGRYVYWRCGANRMGRN
;
A
#
# COMPACT_ATOMS: atom_id res chain seq x y z
N MET A 1 42.73 40.46 4.44
CA MET A 1 41.30 40.70 4.20
C MET A 1 40.62 39.34 4.11
N ASN A 2 40.20 38.81 5.26
CA ASN A 2 39.54 37.52 5.40
C ASN A 2 38.08 37.78 5.79
N ALA A 3 37.13 37.19 5.08
CA ALA A 3 35.73 37.12 5.52
C ALA A 3 35.27 35.66 5.49
N ILE A 4 35.42 35.02 6.64
CA ILE A 4 34.81 33.72 6.99
C ILE A 4 33.36 34.02 7.38
N ARG A 5 32.37 33.52 6.63
CA ARG A 5 30.97 33.51 7.06
C ARG A 5 30.67 32.18 7.75
N LYS A 6 30.39 32.26 9.06
CA LYS A 6 29.87 31.18 9.89
C LYS A 6 28.38 30.97 9.56
N PHE A 7 27.99 29.73 9.26
CA PHE A 7 26.59 29.31 9.29
C PHE A 7 26.31 28.64 10.64
N THR A 8 25.34 29.16 11.38
CA THR A 8 24.74 28.53 12.56
C THR A 8 23.50 27.75 12.13
N PRO A 9 23.29 26.50 12.57
CA PRO A 9 22.05 25.77 12.28
C PRO A 9 20.96 26.20 13.27
N THR A 10 19.90 26.81 12.75
CA THR A 10 18.63 27.02 13.46
C THR A 10 17.77 25.76 13.30
N TRP A 11 17.49 25.10 14.42
CA TRP A 11 16.51 24.02 14.51
C TRP A 11 15.10 24.61 14.42
N ILE A 12 14.34 24.28 13.38
CA ILE A 12 12.90 24.54 13.33
C ILE A 12 12.20 23.30 13.87
N ILE A 13 11.70 23.40 15.10
CA ILE A 13 10.77 22.44 15.69
C ILE A 13 9.38 22.82 15.15
N LEU A 14 8.78 21.96 14.32
CA LEU A 14 7.35 22.05 13.98
C LEU A 14 6.52 21.50 15.16
N PRO A 15 5.44 22.20 15.58
CA PRO A 15 4.69 21.82 16.76
C PRO A 15 3.75 20.64 16.48
N VAL A 16 3.81 19.64 17.37
CA VAL A 16 2.77 18.65 17.59
C VAL A 16 1.56 19.38 18.18
N LEU A 17 0.47 19.47 17.41
CA LEU A 17 -0.77 20.06 17.92
C LEU A 17 -1.54 19.04 18.76
N ALA A 18 -1.76 19.43 20.02
CA ALA A 18 -2.45 18.68 21.06
C ALA A 18 -3.95 18.53 20.79
N CYS A 19 -4.49 17.34 21.04
CA CYS A 19 -5.93 17.06 21.14
C CYS A 19 -6.35 17.10 22.62
N LEU A 20 -7.06 18.15 23.04
CA LEU A 20 -7.81 18.32 24.31
C LEU A 20 -8.74 19.54 24.10
N GLY A 21 -10.01 19.64 24.49
CA GLY A 21 -11.03 18.80 25.13
C GLY A 21 -12.41 19.43 24.79
N LEU A 22 -13.54 18.70 24.78
CA LEU A 22 -14.45 18.36 25.89
C LEU A 22 -15.81 19.10 25.75
N PHE A 23 -16.90 18.34 25.58
CA PHE A 23 -18.16 18.46 26.33
C PHE A 23 -19.07 17.28 25.96
N ILE A 24 -19.16 16.27 26.83
CA ILE A 24 -20.25 15.28 26.80
C ILE A 24 -20.76 15.14 28.24
N GLY A 25 -22.08 15.29 28.40
CA GLY A 25 -22.80 15.17 29.66
C GLY A 25 -22.65 13.78 30.28
N TRP A 26 -22.61 13.76 31.61
CA TRP A 26 -22.51 12.55 32.41
C TRP A 26 -23.83 11.80 32.38
N VAL A 27 -23.85 10.61 31.77
CA VAL A 27 -24.88 9.60 32.00
C VAL A 27 -24.19 8.44 32.72
N SER A 28 -24.50 8.25 34.00
CA SER A 28 -23.94 7.17 34.81
C SER A 28 -24.56 5.84 34.39
N PHE A 29 -23.80 5.00 33.69
CA PHE A 29 -24.13 3.57 33.56
C PHE A 29 -23.34 2.80 34.60
N THR A 30 -24.03 2.21 35.57
CA THR A 30 -23.46 1.15 36.41
C THR A 30 -23.42 -0.14 35.59
N PRO A 31 -22.24 -0.71 35.27
CA PRO A 31 -22.18 -2.00 34.60
C PRO A 31 -22.69 -3.10 35.54
N PRO A 32 -23.38 -4.14 35.03
CA PRO A 32 -23.76 -5.28 35.84
C PRO A 32 -22.49 -5.99 36.34
N ALA A 33 -22.40 -6.21 37.65
CA ALA A 33 -21.37 -7.04 38.23
C ALA A 33 -21.56 -8.50 37.76
N GLY A 34 -20.59 -9.07 37.05
CA GLY A 34 -20.61 -10.51 36.75
C GLY A 34 -19.86 -11.01 35.53
N ALA A 35 -19.37 -10.17 34.62
CA ALA A 35 -18.51 -10.64 33.53
C ALA A 35 -17.04 -10.55 33.97
N GLY A 36 -16.45 -11.69 34.33
CA GLY A 36 -15.01 -11.78 34.57
C GLY A 36 -14.25 -11.26 33.35
N ASN A 37 -13.34 -10.32 33.57
CA ASN A 37 -12.41 -9.89 32.54
C ASN A 37 -11.68 -11.13 32.01
N PRO A 38 -11.68 -11.43 30.70
CA PRO A 38 -10.79 -12.46 30.19
C PRO A 38 -9.37 -12.02 30.53
N SER A 39 -8.73 -12.76 31.42
CA SER A 39 -7.33 -12.54 31.78
C SER A 39 -6.49 -12.80 30.54
N ILE A 40 -6.03 -11.73 29.89
CA ILE A 40 -4.89 -11.81 28.97
C ILE A 40 -3.74 -12.39 29.81
N PRO A 41 -3.10 -13.50 29.43
CA PRO A 41 -1.94 -14.01 30.14
C PRO A 41 -0.81 -12.98 30.01
N VAL A 42 -0.66 -12.10 31.00
CA VAL A 42 0.51 -11.25 31.15
C VAL A 42 1.59 -12.12 31.79
N GLY A 43 2.31 -12.88 30.98
CA GLY A 43 3.27 -13.88 31.47
C GLY A 43 4.43 -14.20 30.54
N GLY A 44 4.62 -13.47 29.44
CA GLY A 44 5.84 -13.52 28.64
C GLY A 44 6.67 -12.27 28.90
N ALA A 45 7.95 -12.43 29.25
CA ALA A 45 8.89 -11.32 29.10
C ALA A 45 8.84 -10.88 27.64
N ILE A 46 8.65 -9.58 27.39
CA ILE A 46 8.84 -9.04 26.04
C ILE A 46 10.31 -9.32 25.70
N PRO A 47 10.61 -10.02 24.59
CA PRO A 47 11.99 -10.29 24.23
C PRO A 47 12.75 -8.96 24.08
N ASP A 48 14.01 -8.93 24.50
CA ASP A 48 14.88 -7.79 24.21
C ASP A 48 15.08 -7.71 22.70
N ILE A 49 14.64 -6.60 22.10
CA ILE A 49 14.73 -6.35 20.66
C ILE A 49 15.98 -5.50 20.41
N ALA A 50 16.87 -6.00 19.56
CA ALA A 50 17.99 -5.23 19.04
C ALA A 50 17.77 -4.91 17.56
N ILE A 51 17.98 -3.64 17.19
CA ILE A 51 18.00 -3.22 15.78
C ILE A 51 19.44 -3.33 15.29
N VAL A 52 19.66 -4.21 14.33
CA VAL A 52 20.99 -4.43 13.72
C VAL A 52 20.94 -3.92 12.28
N PRO A 53 21.85 -2.99 11.88
CA PRO A 53 21.97 -2.60 10.48
C PRO A 53 22.28 -3.81 9.61
N PHE A 54 21.44 -4.07 8.60
CA PHE A 54 21.60 -5.20 7.69
C PHE A 54 22.15 -4.78 6.32
N ALA A 55 21.66 -3.68 5.76
CA ALA A 55 22.10 -3.13 4.48
C ALA A 55 22.11 -1.60 4.53
N SER A 56 22.83 -0.97 3.59
CA SER A 56 22.94 0.49 3.45
C SER A 56 22.99 0.90 1.98
N GLY A 57 22.85 2.19 1.68
CA GLY A 57 22.91 2.70 0.31
C GLY A 57 21.59 2.58 -0.47
N LEU A 58 20.49 2.37 0.24
CA LEU A 58 19.12 2.43 -0.28
C LEU A 58 18.61 3.87 -0.25
N ASN A 59 17.79 4.27 -1.21
CA ASN A 59 17.21 5.60 -1.33
C ASN A 59 15.70 5.58 -1.15
N ALA A 60 15.18 6.28 -0.15
CA ALA A 60 13.74 6.34 0.17
C ALA A 60 13.03 4.96 0.08
N PRO A 61 13.49 3.94 0.83
CA PRO A 61 12.84 2.62 0.81
C PRO A 61 11.44 2.72 1.42
N VAL A 62 10.44 2.20 0.71
CA VAL A 62 9.03 2.23 1.14
C VAL A 62 8.45 0.84 1.36
N ASP A 63 9.04 -0.19 0.78
CA ASP A 63 8.62 -1.60 0.90
C ASP A 63 9.81 -2.56 0.93
N ILE A 64 9.58 -3.77 1.45
CA ILE A 64 10.52 -4.88 1.38
C ILE A 64 9.80 -6.22 1.28
N GLU A 65 10.11 -7.00 0.25
CA GLU A 65 9.51 -8.32 0.01
C GLU A 65 10.56 -9.40 -0.26
N ASN A 66 10.14 -10.67 -0.22
CA ASN A 66 10.92 -11.78 -0.76
C ASN A 66 10.09 -12.56 -1.78
N ALA A 67 10.77 -13.19 -2.73
CA ALA A 67 10.13 -13.94 -3.81
C ALA A 67 9.95 -15.44 -3.49
N GLY A 68 9.85 -15.80 -2.21
CA GLY A 68 9.93 -17.19 -1.75
C GLY A 68 11.36 -17.76 -1.69
N ASP A 69 12.37 -16.89 -1.82
CA ASP A 69 13.79 -17.24 -1.73
C ASP A 69 14.54 -16.31 -0.74
N SER A 70 15.87 -16.41 -0.69
CA SER A 70 16.69 -15.65 0.27
C SER A 70 16.94 -14.18 -0.10
N ARG A 71 16.48 -13.73 -1.28
CA ARG A 71 16.68 -12.36 -1.74
C ARG A 71 15.62 -11.46 -1.12
N LEU A 72 16.04 -10.29 -0.68
CA LEU A 72 15.12 -9.22 -0.28
C LEU A 72 15.05 -8.19 -1.40
N PHE A 73 13.82 -7.84 -1.79
CA PHE A 73 13.53 -6.86 -2.82
C PHE A 73 13.04 -5.60 -2.13
N VAL A 74 13.89 -4.59 -2.10
CA VAL A 74 13.59 -3.30 -1.48
C VAL A 74 13.04 -2.37 -2.54
N VAL A 75 11.84 -1.85 -2.30
CA VAL A 75 11.19 -0.88 -3.18
C VAL A 75 11.62 0.52 -2.77
N GLU A 76 12.21 1.26 -3.71
CA GLU A 76 12.58 2.66 -3.58
C GLU A 76 11.53 3.53 -4.28
N GLN A 77 11.08 4.58 -3.58
CA GLN A 77 9.92 5.40 -3.97
C GLN A 77 9.97 5.93 -5.41
N ALA A 78 11.17 6.27 -5.91
CA ALA A 78 11.36 6.83 -7.25
C ALA A 78 11.13 5.84 -8.42
N GLY A 79 10.73 4.59 -8.15
CA GLY A 79 10.48 3.60 -9.20
C GLY A 79 11.61 2.60 -9.42
N ILE A 80 12.39 2.31 -8.39
CA ILE A 80 13.50 1.34 -8.43
C ILE A 80 13.23 0.21 -7.45
N ILE A 81 13.52 -1.03 -7.85
CA ILE A 81 13.56 -2.17 -6.93
C ILE A 81 15.00 -2.66 -6.84
N ARG A 82 15.54 -2.75 -5.62
CA ARG A 82 16.90 -3.20 -5.33
C ARG A 82 16.87 -4.62 -4.77
N ILE A 83 17.88 -5.42 -5.09
CA ILE A 83 18.08 -6.73 -4.45
C ILE A 83 19.12 -6.59 -3.35
N VAL A 84 18.74 -6.98 -2.14
CA VAL A 84 19.66 -7.19 -1.02
C VAL A 84 19.85 -8.69 -0.85
N GLN A 85 21.11 -9.12 -0.91
CA GLN A 85 21.50 -10.51 -0.72
C GLN A 85 21.49 -10.89 0.77
N SER A 86 21.55 -12.18 1.07
CA SER A 86 21.53 -12.70 2.45
C SER A 86 22.68 -12.23 3.34
N ASN A 87 23.76 -11.72 2.73
CA ASN A 87 24.91 -11.13 3.43
C ASN A 87 24.80 -9.60 3.61
N GLY A 88 23.66 -9.00 3.28
CA GLY A 88 23.44 -7.55 3.38
C GLY A 88 23.95 -6.74 2.18
N ASN A 89 24.55 -7.38 1.17
CA ASN A 89 25.05 -6.71 -0.02
C ASN A 89 23.90 -6.28 -0.95
N VAL A 90 23.88 -5.01 -1.35
CA VAL A 90 22.94 -4.50 -2.35
C VAL A 90 23.55 -4.71 -3.74
N LEU A 91 22.83 -5.39 -4.63
CA LEU A 91 23.29 -5.58 -6.01
C LEU A 91 23.40 -4.24 -6.74
N GLY A 92 24.47 -4.06 -7.51
CA GLY A 92 24.71 -2.83 -8.26
C GLY A 92 23.62 -2.57 -9.31
N THR A 93 23.24 -3.60 -10.05
CA THR A 93 22.12 -3.58 -11.00
C THR A 93 20.79 -3.68 -10.23
N PRO A 94 19.84 -2.76 -10.43
CA PRO A 94 18.51 -2.88 -9.84
C PRO A 94 17.75 -4.08 -10.44
N PHE A 95 16.84 -4.66 -9.66
CA PHE A 95 15.89 -5.66 -10.16
C PHE A 95 14.97 -5.05 -11.22
N LEU A 96 14.37 -3.91 -10.90
CA LEU A 96 13.49 -3.15 -11.79
C LEU A 96 13.87 -1.67 -11.74
N ASN A 97 13.82 -1.00 -12.89
CA ASN A 97 13.88 0.45 -12.98
C ASN A 97 12.79 0.95 -13.93
N ILE A 98 11.82 1.66 -13.37
CA ILE A 98 10.71 2.29 -14.09
C ILE A 98 10.57 3.78 -13.73
N THR A 99 11.66 4.44 -13.31
CA THR A 99 11.64 5.85 -12.88
C THR A 99 11.05 6.79 -13.93
N ALA A 100 11.19 6.48 -15.22
CA ALA A 100 10.60 7.25 -16.31
C ALA A 100 9.05 7.18 -16.38
N ARG A 101 8.41 6.28 -15.62
CA ARG A 101 6.95 6.08 -15.57
C ARG A 101 6.33 6.54 -14.26
N VAL A 102 7.13 6.70 -13.22
CA VAL A 102 6.66 6.97 -11.86
C VAL A 102 6.64 8.48 -11.63
N ASP A 103 5.54 8.96 -11.09
CA ASP A 103 5.48 10.27 -10.46
C ASP A 103 5.65 10.05 -8.95
N ASP A 104 6.74 10.56 -8.38
CA ASP A 104 7.12 10.37 -6.98
C ASP A 104 7.22 11.69 -6.22
N GLY A 105 6.98 11.63 -4.90
CA GLY A 105 6.94 12.81 -4.03
C GLY A 105 5.80 12.70 -3.02
N GLY A 106 6.03 13.16 -1.79
CA GLY A 106 5.04 12.99 -0.72
C GLY A 106 4.65 11.51 -0.50
N GLU A 107 3.37 11.17 -0.74
CA GLU A 107 2.84 9.79 -0.68
C GLU A 107 2.82 9.06 -2.05
N GLN A 108 3.28 9.73 -3.11
CA GLN A 108 3.35 9.21 -4.48
C GLN A 108 4.67 8.45 -4.70
N GLY A 109 4.69 7.53 -5.65
CA GLY A 109 5.87 6.80 -6.08
C GLY A 109 5.55 5.38 -6.52
N LEU A 110 6.56 4.51 -6.52
CA LEU A 110 6.40 3.06 -6.51
C LEU A 110 6.24 2.61 -5.05
N LEU A 111 5.08 2.05 -4.71
CA LEU A 111 4.61 1.95 -3.32
C LEU A 111 4.40 0.51 -2.85
N GLY A 112 4.13 -0.43 -3.76
CA GLY A 112 3.91 -1.83 -3.41
C GLY A 112 4.53 -2.80 -4.41
N LEU A 113 4.92 -3.96 -3.89
CA LEU A 113 5.43 -5.10 -4.64
C LEU A 113 4.76 -6.37 -4.12
N ALA A 114 4.31 -7.25 -5.02
CA ALA A 114 3.92 -8.61 -4.68
C ALA A 114 4.45 -9.58 -5.72
N PHE A 115 5.09 -10.67 -5.28
CA PHE A 115 5.47 -11.76 -6.18
C PHE A 115 4.27 -12.68 -6.39
N ASP A 116 4.12 -13.15 -7.63
CA ASP A 116 3.15 -14.19 -7.95
C ASP A 116 3.43 -15.45 -7.11
N PRO A 117 2.42 -16.16 -6.59
CA PRO A 117 2.64 -17.40 -5.84
C PRO A 117 3.43 -18.45 -6.62
N ASN A 118 3.38 -18.39 -7.96
CA ASN A 118 4.13 -19.26 -8.87
C ASN A 118 5.38 -18.57 -9.47
N PHE A 119 5.90 -17.51 -8.85
CA PHE A 119 7.03 -16.71 -9.36
C PHE A 119 8.24 -17.55 -9.78
N ALA A 120 8.58 -18.59 -9.03
CA ALA A 120 9.70 -19.48 -9.38
C ALA A 120 9.53 -20.19 -10.73
N SER A 121 8.29 -20.32 -11.21
CA SER A 121 7.94 -20.97 -12.49
C SER A 121 7.57 -19.97 -13.59
N ASN A 122 6.82 -18.90 -13.27
CA ASN A 122 6.29 -17.96 -14.26
C ASN A 122 7.07 -16.63 -14.33
N GLY A 123 7.86 -16.31 -13.31
CA GLY A 123 8.63 -15.07 -13.23
C GLY A 123 7.80 -13.80 -13.07
N TYR A 124 6.51 -13.90 -12.71
CA TYR A 124 5.60 -12.76 -12.61
C TYR A 124 5.58 -12.09 -11.25
N PHE A 125 5.51 -10.77 -11.27
CA PHE A 125 5.35 -9.97 -10.07
C PHE A 125 4.53 -8.72 -10.40
N TYR A 126 4.00 -8.09 -9.37
CA TYR A 126 3.02 -7.02 -9.47
C TYR A 126 3.51 -5.81 -8.69
N VAL A 127 3.27 -4.63 -9.24
CA VAL A 127 3.65 -3.36 -8.62
C VAL A 127 2.47 -2.41 -8.57
N ASN A 128 2.45 -1.59 -7.53
CA ASN A 128 1.56 -0.45 -7.38
C ASN A 128 2.40 0.83 -7.44
N TYR A 129 2.13 1.68 -8.43
CA TYR A 129 2.81 2.96 -8.55
C TYR A 129 1.88 4.08 -8.99
N THR A 130 2.25 5.32 -8.68
CA THR A 130 1.58 6.50 -9.21
C THR A 130 2.26 7.02 -10.47
N TYR A 131 1.47 7.52 -11.41
CA TYR A 131 1.95 8.24 -12.58
C TYR A 131 1.10 9.47 -12.85
N CYS A 132 1.72 10.47 -13.48
CA CYS A 132 1.05 11.69 -13.89
C CYS A 132 0.85 11.69 -15.41
N THR A 133 -0.32 12.12 -15.88
CA THR A 133 -0.59 12.27 -17.33
C THR A 133 0.00 13.55 -17.92
N ILE A 134 0.60 14.39 -17.07
CA ILE A 134 1.43 15.53 -17.44
C ILE A 134 2.85 15.31 -16.90
N SER A 135 3.75 16.28 -17.06
CA SER A 135 5.17 16.12 -16.69
C SER A 135 5.42 15.76 -15.22
N SER A 136 4.57 16.25 -14.31
CA SER A 136 4.65 15.98 -12.88
C SER A 136 3.36 16.43 -12.19
N CYS A 137 2.86 15.68 -11.22
CA CYS A 137 1.71 16.11 -10.43
C CYS A 137 2.18 16.74 -9.10
N PRO A 138 1.42 17.69 -8.53
CA PRO A 138 1.75 18.24 -7.21
C PRO A 138 1.70 17.20 -6.09
N ASP A 139 2.64 17.23 -5.15
CA ASP A 139 2.64 16.41 -3.94
C ASP A 139 1.41 16.63 -3.05
N PHE A 140 0.81 17.82 -3.12
CA PHE A 140 -0.30 18.24 -2.26
C PHE A 140 -1.38 18.98 -3.03
N GLY A 141 -2.62 18.86 -2.54
CA GLY A 141 -3.77 19.52 -3.14
C GLY A 141 -4.38 18.70 -4.27
N ASN A 142 -5.21 19.35 -5.10
CA ASN A 142 -5.94 18.69 -6.17
C ASN A 142 -5.00 18.31 -7.33
N THR A 143 -5.06 17.05 -7.76
CA THR A 143 -4.17 16.44 -8.76
C THR A 143 -4.97 15.68 -9.82
N PRO A 144 -5.73 16.37 -10.70
CA PRO A 144 -6.64 15.69 -11.64
C PRO A 144 -5.92 14.80 -12.68
N ASN A 145 -4.60 14.92 -12.79
CA ASN A 145 -3.75 14.18 -13.71
C ASN A 145 -3.02 13.00 -13.05
N LEU A 146 -3.19 12.78 -11.74
CA LEU A 146 -2.52 11.72 -10.99
C LEU A 146 -3.36 10.44 -11.02
N TYR A 147 -2.69 9.31 -11.18
CA TYR A 147 -3.31 7.99 -11.21
C TYR A 147 -2.47 7.00 -10.42
N THR A 148 -3.12 6.11 -9.70
CA THR A 148 -2.53 4.85 -9.26
C THR A 148 -2.63 3.83 -10.39
N ARG A 149 -1.60 3.02 -10.56
CA ARG A 149 -1.52 1.94 -11.53
C ARG A 149 -1.04 0.66 -10.87
N ILE A 150 -1.78 -0.41 -11.11
CA ILE A 150 -1.41 -1.78 -10.76
C ILE A 150 -0.97 -2.47 -12.04
N SER A 151 0.26 -2.96 -12.07
CA SER A 151 0.84 -3.58 -13.25
C SER A 151 1.53 -4.90 -12.90
N ARG A 152 1.43 -5.87 -13.80
CA ARG A 152 2.26 -7.07 -13.80
C ARG A 152 3.51 -6.84 -14.66
N PHE A 153 4.64 -7.36 -14.20
CA PHE A 153 5.90 -7.45 -14.95
C PHE A 153 6.43 -8.89 -14.88
N SER A 154 7.41 -9.20 -15.72
CA SER A 154 8.13 -10.47 -15.71
C SER A 154 9.65 -10.29 -15.61
N VAL A 155 10.34 -11.29 -15.05
CA VAL A 155 11.80 -11.37 -15.16
C VAL A 155 12.27 -11.66 -16.58
N THR A 156 13.50 -11.28 -16.87
CA THR A 156 14.24 -11.73 -18.06
C THR A 156 14.70 -13.18 -17.88
N GLY A 157 15.59 -13.66 -18.75
CA GLY A 157 16.29 -14.93 -18.51
C GLY A 157 17.20 -14.91 -17.27
N ASP A 158 17.56 -13.74 -16.75
CA ASP A 158 18.21 -13.58 -15.44
C ASP A 158 17.14 -13.29 -14.36
N PRO A 159 16.99 -14.16 -13.34
CA PRO A 159 15.99 -13.97 -12.28
C PRO A 159 16.26 -12.74 -11.41
N ASN A 160 17.43 -12.11 -11.50
CA ASN A 160 17.77 -10.87 -10.80
C ASN A 160 17.44 -9.61 -11.60
N VAL A 161 16.94 -9.73 -12.83
CA VAL A 161 16.66 -8.59 -13.71
C VAL A 161 15.25 -8.72 -14.29
N ALA A 162 14.38 -7.78 -13.94
CA ALA A 162 13.07 -7.62 -14.53
C ALA A 162 13.14 -6.96 -15.91
N ASP A 163 12.28 -7.40 -16.83
CA ASP A 163 12.09 -6.70 -18.11
C ASP A 163 11.14 -5.53 -17.89
N ALA A 164 11.67 -4.31 -17.85
CA ALA A 164 10.86 -3.10 -17.72
C ALA A 164 9.89 -2.88 -18.90
N ASN A 165 10.02 -3.61 -20.02
CA ASN A 165 9.09 -3.55 -21.16
C ASN A 165 8.00 -4.63 -21.14
N SER A 166 8.02 -5.54 -20.17
CA SER A 166 7.03 -6.62 -20.01
C SER A 166 5.71 -6.18 -19.37
N GLU A 167 5.51 -4.87 -19.17
CA GLU A 167 4.39 -4.33 -18.41
C GLU A 167 3.04 -4.76 -18.99
N VAL A 168 2.21 -5.33 -18.13
CA VAL A 168 0.78 -5.51 -18.36
C VAL A 168 0.02 -4.73 -17.31
N VAL A 169 -0.64 -3.65 -17.74
CA VAL A 169 -1.46 -2.81 -16.86
C VAL A 169 -2.74 -3.56 -16.51
N LEU A 170 -2.92 -3.84 -15.22
CA LEU A 170 -4.10 -4.53 -14.69
C LEU A 170 -5.20 -3.56 -14.32
N LEU A 171 -4.85 -2.48 -13.63
CA LEU A 171 -5.84 -1.53 -13.12
C LEU A 171 -5.23 -0.14 -13.09
N SER A 172 -6.03 0.87 -13.42
CA SER A 172 -5.66 2.27 -13.21
C SER A 172 -6.81 3.05 -12.60
N VAL A 173 -6.51 3.81 -11.55
CA VAL A 173 -7.49 4.55 -10.75
C VAL A 173 -7.01 6.00 -10.62
N GLN A 174 -7.84 6.95 -11.02
CA GLN A 174 -7.53 8.38 -10.85
C GLN A 174 -7.42 8.72 -9.36
N GLN A 175 -6.37 9.46 -9.00
CA GLN A 175 -6.11 9.95 -7.65
C GLN A 175 -6.40 11.46 -7.61
N PRO A 176 -7.50 11.92 -6.99
CA PRO A 176 -7.89 13.33 -7.04
C PRO A 176 -6.98 14.25 -6.22
N TYR A 177 -6.18 13.69 -5.30
CA TYR A 177 -5.19 14.41 -4.53
C TYR A 177 -3.86 13.64 -4.46
N GLY A 178 -2.76 14.36 -4.22
CA GLY A 178 -1.41 13.80 -4.09
C GLY A 178 -1.15 13.02 -2.79
N ASN A 179 -2.18 12.78 -1.98
CA ASN A 179 -2.10 12.07 -0.70
C ASN A 179 -3.24 11.05 -0.55
N HIS A 180 -3.05 10.10 0.36
CA HIS A 180 -3.84 8.87 0.52
C HIS A 180 -3.84 8.00 -0.73
N ASN A 181 -2.66 7.78 -1.31
CA ASN A 181 -2.49 6.90 -2.46
C ASN A 181 -2.41 5.41 -2.06
N ALA A 182 -2.19 5.12 -0.77
CA ALA A 182 -1.92 3.78 -0.25
C ALA A 182 -0.78 3.11 -1.03
N GLY A 183 -0.83 1.80 -1.30
CA GLY A 183 0.25 1.19 -2.08
C GLY A 183 0.35 -0.30 -1.98
N ASP A 184 -0.02 -0.87 -0.84
CA ASP A 184 0.32 -2.26 -0.56
C ASP A 184 -0.37 -3.26 -1.47
N LEU A 185 0.34 -4.35 -1.76
CA LEU A 185 -0.09 -5.48 -2.57
C LEU A 185 0.25 -6.77 -1.85
N ALA A 186 -0.67 -7.71 -1.80
CA ALA A 186 -0.33 -9.05 -1.34
C ALA A 186 -1.25 -10.09 -1.97
N PHE A 187 -0.71 -11.28 -2.21
CA PHE A 187 -1.53 -12.44 -2.49
C PHE A 187 -2.13 -12.98 -1.20
N GLY A 188 -3.44 -13.17 -1.20
CA GLY A 188 -4.13 -13.85 -0.12
C GLY A 188 -3.85 -15.36 -0.12
N PRO A 189 -4.18 -16.06 0.97
CA PRO A 189 -4.08 -17.53 1.03
C PRO A 189 -5.03 -18.24 0.06
N ASP A 190 -5.99 -17.50 -0.50
CA ASP A 190 -6.93 -17.91 -1.54
C ASP A 190 -6.35 -17.76 -2.96
N GLY A 191 -5.14 -17.22 -3.11
CA GLY A 191 -4.46 -17.08 -4.40
C GLY A 191 -4.82 -15.81 -5.18
N TYR A 192 -5.65 -14.92 -4.64
CA TYR A 192 -6.04 -13.68 -5.30
C TYR A 192 -5.15 -12.51 -4.89
N LEU A 193 -5.04 -11.51 -5.78
CA LEU A 193 -4.29 -10.30 -5.51
C LEU A 193 -5.18 -9.31 -4.74
N TYR A 194 -4.73 -8.92 -3.55
CA TYR A 194 -5.35 -7.87 -2.75
C TYR A 194 -4.61 -6.55 -2.92
N ILE A 195 -5.36 -5.46 -3.04
CA ILE A 195 -4.83 -4.13 -3.33
C ILE A 195 -5.36 -3.14 -2.30
N GLY A 196 -4.45 -2.51 -1.56
CA GLY A 196 -4.79 -1.40 -0.66
C GLY A 196 -4.97 -0.12 -1.47
N MET A 197 -6.21 0.36 -1.58
CA MET A 197 -6.55 1.58 -2.32
C MET A 197 -7.03 2.67 -1.36
N GLY A 198 -6.30 3.77 -1.27
CA GLY A 198 -6.70 4.92 -0.45
C GLY A 198 -7.90 5.68 -1.01
N ASP A 199 -8.52 6.52 -0.19
CA ASP A 199 -9.68 7.35 -0.57
C ASP A 199 -9.32 8.46 -1.56
N GLY A 200 -8.02 8.58 -1.86
CA GLY A 200 -7.43 9.57 -2.76
C GLY A 200 -7.38 10.96 -2.15
N GLY A 201 -7.54 11.09 -0.83
CA GLY A 201 -7.38 12.32 -0.07
C GLY A 201 -8.44 13.37 -0.39
N SER A 202 -8.37 14.58 0.16
CA SER A 202 -7.54 15.05 1.29
C SER A 202 -8.20 14.74 2.66
N GLY A 203 -7.88 15.52 3.71
CA GLY A 203 -8.51 15.41 5.02
C GLY A 203 -10.04 15.43 4.94
N GLY A 204 -10.69 14.52 5.66
CA GLY A 204 -12.15 14.42 5.69
C GLY A 204 -12.77 13.49 4.64
N ASP A 205 -12.00 12.90 3.71
CA ASP A 205 -12.50 12.13 2.55
C ASP A 205 -13.39 13.02 1.65
N PRO A 206 -12.82 14.05 1.00
CA PRO A 206 -13.52 14.85 0.01
C PRO A 206 -14.18 13.98 -1.06
N GLY A 207 -15.49 14.11 -1.21
CA GLY A 207 -16.27 13.29 -2.12
C GLY A 207 -16.77 11.97 -1.51
N ASN A 208 -16.50 11.71 -0.22
CA ASN A 208 -17.00 10.55 0.53
C ASN A 208 -16.71 9.23 -0.21
N ARG A 209 -15.53 9.11 -0.83
CA ARG A 209 -15.19 8.02 -1.73
C ARG A 209 -15.00 6.72 -0.99
N ALA A 210 -14.51 6.78 0.25
CA ALA A 210 -14.38 5.60 1.10
C ALA A 210 -15.73 4.90 1.32
N GLN A 211 -16.83 5.65 1.43
CA GLN A 211 -18.19 5.12 1.60
C GLN A 211 -18.96 4.93 0.29
N THR A 212 -18.46 5.47 -0.82
CA THR A 212 -19.09 5.35 -2.14
C THR A 212 -18.72 4.02 -2.77
N SER A 213 -19.72 3.20 -3.09
CA SER A 213 -19.53 1.80 -3.53
C SER A 213 -19.24 1.63 -5.02
N ASN A 214 -19.56 2.62 -5.85
CA ASN A 214 -19.30 2.61 -7.30
C ASN A 214 -17.97 3.31 -7.69
N VAL A 215 -17.01 3.37 -6.76
CA VAL A 215 -15.64 3.83 -7.01
C VAL A 215 -14.64 2.93 -6.28
N LEU A 216 -13.45 2.80 -6.84
CA LEU A 216 -12.39 1.92 -6.31
C LEU A 216 -11.60 2.56 -5.16
N LEU A 217 -11.75 3.87 -4.93
CA LEU A 217 -11.03 4.60 -3.88
C LEU A 217 -11.56 4.30 -2.49
N GLY A 218 -10.65 4.14 -1.52
CA GLY A 218 -10.94 3.90 -0.10
C GLY A 218 -11.44 2.48 0.16
N LYS A 219 -10.83 1.50 -0.52
CA LYS A 219 -11.23 0.09 -0.57
C LYS A 219 -10.05 -0.84 -0.33
N MET A 220 -10.33 -2.03 0.18
CA MET A 220 -9.55 -3.20 -0.19
C MET A 220 -10.17 -3.79 -1.43
N LEU A 221 -9.38 -3.94 -2.47
CA LEU A 221 -9.78 -4.63 -3.69
C LEU A 221 -9.23 -6.06 -3.67
N ARG A 222 -9.91 -6.98 -4.34
CA ARG A 222 -9.50 -8.37 -4.52
C ARG A 222 -9.83 -8.80 -5.95
N ILE A 223 -8.80 -9.17 -6.72
CA ILE A 223 -8.91 -9.52 -8.13
C ILE A 223 -8.20 -10.85 -8.44
N ASP A 224 -8.66 -11.52 -9.49
CA ASP A 224 -8.03 -12.73 -10.05
C ASP A 224 -7.21 -12.36 -11.28
N VAL A 225 -5.89 -12.53 -11.16
CA VAL A 225 -4.88 -12.18 -12.17
C VAL A 225 -4.48 -13.36 -13.06
N ASP A 226 -4.89 -14.58 -12.71
CA ASP A 226 -4.58 -15.82 -13.44
C ASP A 226 -5.60 -16.08 -14.56
N GLY A 227 -6.84 -15.60 -14.39
CA GLY A 227 -8.00 -15.94 -15.23
C GLY A 227 -7.95 -15.47 -16.69
N GLY A 228 -6.99 -14.62 -17.10
CA GLY A 228 -6.81 -14.17 -18.49
C GLY A 228 -8.05 -13.52 -19.13
N GLY A 229 -9.05 -13.15 -18.32
CA GLY A 229 -10.33 -12.60 -18.74
C GLY A 229 -10.36 -11.08 -18.66
N ASN A 230 -11.49 -10.52 -19.11
CA ASN A 230 -11.79 -9.09 -19.06
C ASN A 230 -13.23 -8.92 -18.55
N SER A 231 -13.45 -9.19 -17.26
CA SER A 231 -14.76 -8.98 -16.62
C SER A 231 -14.70 -8.05 -15.41
N PRO A 232 -14.03 -6.88 -15.50
CA PRO A 232 -14.00 -5.91 -14.40
C PRO A 232 -15.33 -5.13 -14.30
N ASP A 233 -15.63 -4.63 -13.10
CA ASP A 233 -16.73 -3.68 -12.83
C ASP A 233 -16.44 -3.05 -11.45
N CYS A 234 -15.62 -2.02 -11.24
CA CYS A 234 -15.44 -0.74 -11.92
C CYS A 234 -13.96 -0.39 -12.23
N GLY A 235 -13.15 -1.35 -12.68
CA GLY A 235 -11.87 -1.09 -13.34
C GLY A 235 -11.89 -1.39 -14.84
N SER A 236 -10.71 -1.36 -15.46
CA SER A 236 -10.49 -1.94 -16.78
C SER A 236 -9.11 -2.59 -16.84
N GLY A 237 -9.05 -3.81 -17.37
CA GLY A 237 -7.81 -4.54 -17.58
C GLY A 237 -7.97 -6.05 -17.63
N PRO A 238 -6.87 -6.78 -17.89
CA PRO A 238 -6.85 -8.23 -18.09
C PRO A 238 -6.83 -8.99 -16.76
N TYR A 239 -7.92 -8.87 -16.01
CA TYR A 239 -8.19 -9.64 -14.79
C TYR A 239 -9.67 -10.01 -14.72
N THR A 240 -9.98 -10.93 -13.81
CA THR A 240 -11.34 -11.36 -13.51
C THR A 240 -11.69 -11.11 -12.05
N ILE A 241 -12.98 -11.19 -11.74
CA ILE A 241 -13.48 -11.03 -10.37
C ILE A 241 -13.64 -12.42 -9.75
N PRO A 242 -13.03 -12.68 -8.56
CA PRO A 242 -13.29 -13.89 -7.80
C PRO A 242 -14.78 -14.06 -7.53
N ALA A 243 -15.35 -15.24 -7.81
CA ALA A 243 -16.79 -15.50 -7.73
C ALA A 243 -17.39 -15.37 -6.32
N ASP A 244 -16.55 -15.32 -5.29
CA ASP A 244 -16.89 -15.14 -3.89
C ASP A 244 -16.61 -13.72 -3.37
N ASN A 245 -16.30 -12.75 -4.24
CA ASN A 245 -16.28 -11.34 -3.85
C ASN A 245 -17.68 -10.91 -3.33
N PRO A 246 -17.74 -10.14 -2.23
CA PRO A 246 -18.97 -9.91 -1.48
C PRO A 246 -20.02 -9.06 -2.20
N PHE A 247 -19.64 -8.38 -3.30
CA PHE A 247 -20.51 -7.44 -4.00
C PHE A 247 -20.78 -7.80 -5.46
N ILE A 248 -20.44 -9.01 -5.90
CA ILE A 248 -20.63 -9.40 -7.31
C ILE A 248 -22.07 -9.17 -7.76
N GLY A 249 -22.23 -8.41 -8.84
CA GLY A 249 -23.52 -8.12 -9.47
C GLY A 249 -24.44 -7.24 -8.61
N ALA A 250 -23.95 -6.67 -7.52
CA ALA A 250 -24.70 -5.71 -6.72
C ALA A 250 -24.84 -4.39 -7.49
N ALA A 251 -26.08 -3.89 -7.58
CA ALA A 251 -26.34 -2.65 -8.31
C ALA A 251 -25.52 -1.48 -7.74
N ASN A 252 -24.84 -0.74 -8.62
CA ASN A 252 -24.01 0.43 -8.27
C ASN A 252 -22.91 0.13 -7.24
N THR A 253 -22.29 -1.06 -7.31
CA THR A 253 -21.14 -1.41 -6.48
C THR A 253 -20.08 -2.07 -7.35
N CYS A 254 -18.83 -1.70 -7.14
CA CYS A 254 -17.73 -2.33 -7.85
C CYS A 254 -17.46 -3.74 -7.30
N ASP A 255 -17.50 -4.71 -8.18
CA ASP A 255 -17.24 -6.13 -7.99
C ASP A 255 -15.80 -6.42 -7.50
N GLU A 256 -14.82 -5.53 -7.72
CA GLU A 256 -13.45 -5.70 -7.15
C GLU A 256 -13.43 -5.50 -5.64
N ILE A 257 -14.46 -4.88 -5.05
CA ILE A 257 -14.44 -4.49 -3.63
C ILE A 257 -14.51 -5.74 -2.74
N TRP A 258 -13.50 -5.90 -1.89
CA TRP A 258 -13.52 -6.83 -0.77
C TRP A 258 -14.01 -6.15 0.51
N HIS A 259 -13.58 -4.90 0.74
CA HIS A 259 -13.96 -4.11 1.90
C HIS A 259 -13.94 -2.61 1.56
N PHE A 260 -14.81 -1.80 2.17
CA PHE A 260 -14.88 -0.34 1.95
C PHE A 260 -14.70 0.46 3.24
N GLY A 261 -14.62 1.79 3.12
CA GLY A 261 -14.49 2.69 4.27
C GLY A 261 -13.05 2.91 4.75
N LEU A 262 -12.07 2.60 3.90
CA LEU A 262 -10.65 2.83 4.18
C LEU A 262 -10.25 4.25 3.79
N ARG A 263 -9.30 4.83 4.52
CA ARG A 263 -8.74 6.15 4.21
C ARG A 263 -7.41 6.02 3.48
N ASN A 264 -6.42 5.44 4.16
CA ASN A 264 -5.09 5.22 3.58
C ASN A 264 -4.54 3.86 4.05
N PRO A 265 -4.99 2.73 3.47
CA PRO A 265 -4.50 1.39 3.81
C PRO A 265 -3.08 1.17 3.25
N TRP A 266 -2.10 1.86 3.84
CA TRP A 266 -0.71 1.90 3.35
C TRP A 266 0.02 0.56 3.48
N ARG A 267 -0.25 -0.24 4.52
CA ARG A 267 0.26 -1.61 4.71
C ARG A 267 -0.79 -2.51 5.35
N PHE A 268 -0.84 -3.76 4.92
CA PHE A 268 -1.66 -4.83 5.44
C PHE A 268 -0.92 -6.18 5.37
N SER A 269 -1.49 -7.19 6.00
CA SER A 269 -0.95 -8.54 5.99
C SER A 269 -2.05 -9.57 6.25
N PHE A 270 -1.78 -10.81 5.87
CA PHE A 270 -2.60 -11.95 6.29
C PHE A 270 -1.92 -12.65 7.46
N ASP A 271 -2.69 -12.95 8.50
CA ASP A 271 -2.23 -13.79 9.60
C ASP A 271 -1.91 -15.18 9.06
N ARG A 272 -0.64 -15.61 9.21
CA ARG A 272 -0.15 -16.84 8.58
C ARG A 272 -0.73 -18.13 9.19
N GLN A 273 -1.32 -18.06 10.39
CA GLN A 273 -1.90 -19.23 11.05
C GLN A 273 -3.38 -19.41 10.69
N THR A 274 -4.09 -18.30 10.57
CA THR A 274 -5.56 -18.28 10.46
C THR A 274 -6.05 -17.80 9.10
N GLY A 275 -5.18 -17.21 8.27
CA GLY A 275 -5.54 -16.54 7.03
C GLY A 275 -6.33 -15.25 7.23
N ARG A 276 -6.49 -14.78 8.47
CA ARG A 276 -7.29 -13.58 8.77
C ARG A 276 -6.58 -12.33 8.26
N TYR A 277 -7.35 -11.49 7.58
CA TYR A 277 -6.89 -10.20 7.10
C TYR A 277 -6.64 -9.22 8.25
N VAL A 278 -5.49 -8.55 8.24
CA VAL A 278 -5.13 -7.51 9.21
C VAL A 278 -4.52 -6.30 8.49
N TYR A 279 -5.00 -5.09 8.78
CA TYR A 279 -4.53 -3.88 8.11
C TYR A 279 -4.31 -2.72 9.07
N TRP A 280 -3.33 -1.88 8.77
CA TRP A 280 -2.99 -0.70 9.57
C TRP A 280 -3.64 0.55 8.99
N ARG A 281 -4.12 1.41 9.88
CA ARG A 281 -4.95 2.56 9.53
C ARG A 281 -4.27 3.87 9.91
N CYS A 282 -4.14 4.78 8.95
CA CYS A 282 -3.99 6.21 9.21
C CYS A 282 -5.31 6.94 8.88
N GLY A 283 -5.94 7.58 9.88
CA GLY A 283 -7.13 8.44 9.72
C GLY A 283 -8.46 7.89 10.26
N ALA A 284 -9.40 8.78 10.64
CA ALA A 284 -10.67 8.43 11.30
C ALA A 284 -11.88 8.43 10.34
N ASN A 285 -12.58 7.29 10.23
CA ASN A 285 -13.91 7.11 9.64
C ASN A 285 -14.63 5.95 10.38
N ARG A 286 -15.97 5.95 10.41
CA ARG A 286 -16.74 4.78 10.88
C ARG A 286 -16.65 3.66 9.86
N MET A 287 -16.43 2.43 10.34
CA MET A 287 -16.61 1.23 9.53
C MET A 287 -18.09 1.10 9.18
N GLY A 288 -18.40 0.81 7.91
CA GLY A 288 -19.66 0.15 7.59
C GLY A 288 -19.63 -1.21 8.28
N ARG A 289 -20.64 -1.50 9.11
CA ARG A 289 -20.80 -2.84 9.66
C ARG A 289 -21.44 -3.70 8.56
N ASN A 290 -20.78 -4.78 8.19
CA ASN A 290 -21.46 -5.97 7.68
C ASN A 290 -21.74 -6.89 8.87
#